data_AF-A0A2U3KJT6-F1
#
_entry.id   AF-A0A2U3KJT6-F1
#
_cell.length_a   1.000
_cell.length_b   1.000
_cell.length_c   1.000
_cell.angle_alpha   90.00
_cell.angle_beta   90.00
_cell.angle_gamma   90.00
#
_symmetry.space_group_name_H-M   'P 1'
#
loop_
_entity.id
_entity.type
_entity.pdbx_description
1 polymer ?
#
loop_
_entity_poly.entity_id
_entity_poly.type
_entity_poly.pdbx_seq_one_letter_code
_entity_poly.pdbx_strand_id
1 'polypeptide(L)'
;MENDCREKPPSKLLEGIGQFNRGDYYDCHETLEEIWMHEQGKIRDFYKGILQIGVAVYHAKRSNLKGALRLVSSGMELLSHFSPECMGIDVAHLLQSAGRFREELNELASDPGLSLRAIPVIRFIE
;
A
#
# COMPACT_ATOMS: atom_id res chain seq x y z
N MET A 1 8.68 9.52 -15.96
CA MET A 1 8.72 9.49 -14.49
C MET A 1 8.05 10.73 -13.91
N GLU A 2 8.49 11.95 -14.26
CA GLU A 2 7.85 13.17 -13.74
C GLU A 2 6.46 13.49 -14.29
N ASN A 3 6.07 12.95 -15.46
CA ASN A 3 4.76 13.30 -16.04
C ASN A 3 3.60 12.50 -15.45
N ASP A 4 3.73 11.17 -15.33
CA ASP A 4 2.61 10.30 -14.94
C ASP A 4 2.09 10.61 -13.52
N CYS A 5 2.98 10.96 -12.58
CA CYS A 5 2.59 11.35 -11.22
C CYS A 5 1.89 12.71 -11.13
N ARG A 6 1.97 13.54 -12.17
CA ARG A 6 1.25 14.83 -12.23
C ARG A 6 -0.14 14.67 -12.85
N GLU A 7 -0.47 13.48 -13.34
CA GLU A 7 -1.79 13.19 -13.89
C GLU A 7 -2.84 13.03 -12.78
N LYS A 8 -4.10 13.18 -13.17
CA LYS A 8 -5.21 12.90 -12.26
C LYS A 8 -5.29 11.40 -12.01
N PRO A 9 -5.57 10.97 -10.76
CA PRO A 9 -5.73 9.56 -10.46
C PRO A 9 -6.89 8.97 -11.27
N PRO A 10 -6.71 7.80 -11.93
CA PRO A 10 -7.81 7.13 -12.61
C PRO A 10 -8.89 6.70 -11.60
N SER A 11 -10.14 6.56 -12.06
CA SER A 11 -11.27 6.20 -11.19
C SER A 11 -11.04 4.92 -10.40
N LYS A 12 -10.42 3.91 -11.02
CA LYS A 12 -10.07 2.64 -10.36
C LYS A 12 -9.03 2.79 -9.26
N LEU A 13 -8.09 3.73 -9.40
CA LEU A 13 -7.15 4.02 -8.31
C LEU A 13 -7.90 4.63 -7.12
N LEU A 14 -8.81 5.57 -7.36
CA LEU A 14 -9.64 6.17 -6.31
C LEU A 14 -10.52 5.13 -5.62
N GLU A 15 -11.11 4.21 -6.39
CA GLU A 15 -11.89 3.08 -5.87
C GLU A 15 -11.04 2.15 -4.99
N GLY A 16 -9.87 1.72 -5.50
CA GLY A 16 -8.92 0.89 -4.76
C GLY A 16 -8.45 1.53 -3.46
N ILE A 17 -8.18 2.84 -3.47
CA ILE A 17 -7.83 3.60 -2.27
C ILE A 17 -9.01 3.64 -1.28
N GLY A 18 -10.23 3.83 -1.77
CA GLY A 18 -11.43 3.79 -0.94
C GLY A 18 -11.62 2.43 -0.25
N GLN A 19 -11.45 1.34 -1.00
CA GLN A 19 -11.49 -0.03 -0.47
C GLN A 19 -10.38 -0.27 0.56
N PHE A 20 -9.14 0.13 0.24
CA PHE A 20 -8.00 0.05 1.15
C PHE A 20 -8.30 0.72 2.50
N ASN A 21 -8.78 1.97 2.46
CA ASN A 21 -9.01 2.78 3.66
C ASN A 21 -10.19 2.28 4.51
N ARG A 22 -11.15 1.56 3.92
CA ARG A 22 -12.24 0.89 4.66
C ARG A 22 -11.87 -0.50 5.18
N GLY A 23 -10.73 -1.04 4.75
CA GLY A 23 -10.26 -2.38 5.13
C GLY A 23 -10.75 -3.50 4.21
N ASP A 24 -11.33 -3.16 3.05
CA ASP A 24 -11.80 -4.07 2.00
C ASP A 24 -10.61 -4.57 1.16
N TYR A 25 -9.58 -5.14 1.79
CA TYR A 25 -8.28 -5.41 1.16
C TYR A 25 -8.32 -6.43 0.01
N TYR A 26 -9.31 -7.32 0.01
CA TYR A 26 -9.50 -8.27 -1.10
C TYR A 26 -10.02 -7.53 -2.34
N ASP A 27 -11.03 -6.68 -2.20
CA ASP A 27 -11.55 -5.89 -3.33
C ASP A 27 -10.52 -4.87 -3.82
N CYS A 28 -9.76 -4.28 -2.89
CA CYS A 28 -8.59 -3.45 -3.21
C CYS A 28 -7.56 -4.19 -4.05
N HIS A 29 -7.30 -5.47 -3.75
CA HIS A 29 -6.40 -6.30 -4.54
C HIS A 29 -6.89 -6.42 -5.97
N GLU A 30 -8.13 -6.88 -6.17
CA GLU A 30 -8.69 -7.10 -7.51
C GLU A 30 -8.72 -5.80 -8.33
N THR A 31 -9.17 -4.71 -7.71
CA THR A 31 -9.31 -3.39 -8.37
C THR A 31 -7.96 -2.83 -8.81
N LEU A 32 -6.95 -2.89 -7.93
CA LEU A 32 -5.62 -2.40 -8.27
C LEU A 32 -4.88 -3.37 -9.21
N GLU A 33 -5.15 -4.68 -9.11
CA GLU A 33 -4.57 -5.70 -10.00
C GLU A 33 -4.93 -5.43 -11.45
N GLU A 34 -6.19 -5.13 -11.69
CA GLU A 34 -6.67 -4.83 -13.03
C GLU A 34 -5.92 -3.66 -13.67
N ILE A 35 -5.68 -2.57 -12.94
CA ILE A 35 -4.98 -1.42 -13.52
C ILE A 35 -3.48 -1.65 -13.68
N TRP A 36 -2.78 -2.27 -12.71
CA TRP A 36 -1.32 -2.42 -12.83
C TRP A 36 -0.92 -3.49 -13.85
N MET A 37 -1.79 -4.47 -14.11
CA MET A 37 -1.56 -5.50 -15.14
C MET A 37 -1.66 -4.93 -16.56
N HIS A 38 -2.55 -3.98 -16.79
CA HIS A 38 -2.76 -3.36 -18.10
C HIS A 38 -1.90 -2.11 -18.33
N GLU A 39 -1.31 -1.55 -17.26
CA GLU A 39 -0.45 -0.37 -17.33
C GLU A 39 0.92 -0.65 -17.95
N GLN A 40 1.33 0.27 -18.83
CA GLN A 40 2.64 0.29 -19.45
C GLN A 40 3.49 1.40 -18.84
N GLY A 41 4.75 1.10 -18.54
CA GLY A 41 5.66 2.06 -17.92
C GLY A 41 5.71 1.96 -16.41
N LYS A 42 6.40 2.92 -15.78
CA LYS A 42 6.80 2.80 -14.37
C LYS A 42 5.66 3.02 -13.39
N ILE A 43 4.60 3.76 -13.76
CA ILE A 43 3.46 4.03 -12.86
C ILE A 43 2.72 2.74 -12.43
N ARG A 44 2.88 1.63 -13.16
CA ARG A 44 2.41 0.31 -12.70
C ARG A 44 2.96 -0.08 -11.32
N ASP A 45 4.20 0.31 -11.02
CA ASP A 45 4.86 0.00 -9.75
C ASP A 45 4.24 0.77 -8.59
N PHE A 46 3.70 1.96 -8.86
CA PHE A 46 2.93 2.73 -7.87
C PHE A 46 1.65 1.99 -7.47
N TYR A 47 0.84 1.57 -8.44
CA TYR A 47 -0.38 0.80 -8.19
C TYR A 47 -0.08 -0.54 -7.49
N LYS A 48 0.94 -1.26 -7.98
CA LYS A 48 1.39 -2.52 -7.38
C LYS A 48 1.90 -2.31 -5.95
N GLY A 49 2.59 -1.20 -5.69
CA GLY A 49 3.05 -0.84 -4.36
C GLY A 49 1.90 -0.68 -3.38
N ILE A 50 0.87 0.11 -3.73
CA ILE A 50 -0.35 0.28 -2.91
C ILE A 50 -1.03 -1.07 -2.66
N LEU A 51 -1.22 -1.86 -3.71
CA LEU A 51 -1.78 -3.21 -3.64
C LEU A 51 -1.00 -4.08 -2.65
N GLN A 52 0.33 -4.11 -2.74
CA GLN A 52 1.16 -4.92 -1.87
C GLN A 52 1.04 -4.51 -0.40
N ILE A 53 0.93 -3.21 -0.08
CA ILE A 53 0.66 -2.77 1.28
C ILE A 53 -0.71 -3.28 1.77
N GLY A 54 -1.74 -3.22 0.92
CA GLY A 54 -3.09 -3.71 1.27
C GLY A 54 -3.10 -5.21 1.53
N VAL A 55 -2.46 -5.99 0.66
CA VAL A 55 -2.31 -7.45 0.83
C VAL A 55 -1.45 -7.78 2.06
N ALA A 56 -0.46 -6.96 2.40
CA ALA A 56 0.31 -7.15 3.63
C ALA A 56 -0.58 -7.07 4.88
N VAL A 57 -1.49 -6.09 4.94
CA VAL A 57 -2.47 -5.99 6.04
C VAL A 57 -3.42 -7.20 6.05
N TYR A 58 -3.91 -7.61 4.88
CA TYR A 58 -4.77 -8.79 4.73
C TYR A 58 -4.09 -10.07 5.25
N HIS A 59 -2.80 -10.25 4.96
CA HIS A 59 -1.99 -11.37 5.43
C HIS A 59 -1.81 -11.33 6.96
N ALA A 60 -1.50 -10.15 7.50
CA ALA A 60 -1.31 -9.98 8.93
C ALA A 60 -2.57 -10.34 9.74
N LYS A 61 -3.76 -9.92 9.26
CA LYS A 61 -5.06 -10.29 9.85
C LYS A 61 -5.37 -11.79 9.84
N ARG A 62 -4.67 -12.58 9.01
CA ARG A 62 -4.76 -14.05 8.92
C ARG A 62 -3.57 -14.76 9.56
N SER A 63 -2.85 -14.08 10.45
CA SER A 63 -1.67 -14.61 11.13
C SER A 63 -0.53 -15.03 10.19
N ASN A 64 -0.52 -14.55 8.93
CA ASN A 64 0.57 -14.79 8.00
C ASN A 64 1.59 -13.65 8.06
N LEU A 65 2.34 -13.58 9.17
CA LEU A 65 3.29 -12.49 9.45
C LEU A 65 4.46 -12.48 8.45
N LYS A 66 4.99 -13.64 8.09
CA LYS A 66 6.07 -13.75 7.10
C LYS A 66 5.65 -13.18 5.74
N GLY A 67 4.44 -13.51 5.28
CA GLY A 67 3.88 -12.97 4.05
C GLY A 67 3.66 -11.47 4.13
N ALA A 68 3.13 -10.99 5.27
CA ALA A 68 2.90 -9.57 5.52
C ALA A 68 4.22 -8.77 5.48
N LEU A 69 5.25 -9.20 6.21
CA LEU A 69 6.58 -8.55 6.24
C LEU A 69 7.24 -8.45 4.87
N ARG A 70 7.15 -9.52 4.08
CA ARG A 70 7.67 -9.53 2.71
C ARG A 70 6.95 -8.52 1.82
N LEU A 71 5.62 -8.50 1.88
CA LEU A 71 4.80 -7.64 1.02
C LEU A 71 4.87 -6.18 1.41
N VAL A 72 4.85 -5.84 2.71
CA VAL A 72 4.99 -4.44 3.16
C VAL A 72 6.35 -3.88 2.74
N SER A 73 7.42 -4.66 2.87
CA SER A 73 8.76 -4.21 2.49
C SER A 73 8.88 -4.01 0.98
N SER A 74 8.43 -4.98 0.18
CA SER A 74 8.40 -4.85 -1.29
C SER A 74 7.53 -3.67 -1.74
N GLY A 75 6.36 -3.46 -1.11
CA GLY A 75 5.46 -2.36 -1.45
C GLY A 75 6.09 -1.01 -1.13
N MET A 76 6.77 -0.88 0.01
CA MET A 76 7.51 0.32 0.37
C MET A 76 8.66 0.61 -0.60
N GLU A 77 9.40 -0.41 -1.03
CA GLU A 77 10.46 -0.26 -2.04
C GLU A 77 9.92 0.31 -3.35
N LEU A 78 8.82 -0.25 -3.87
CA LEU A 78 8.16 0.25 -5.08
C LEU A 78 7.70 1.71 -4.90
N LEU A 79 7.01 2.01 -3.79
CA LEU A 79 6.46 3.33 -3.49
C LEU A 79 7.54 4.40 -3.24
N SER A 80 8.74 4.01 -2.80
CA SER A 80 9.83 4.96 -2.54
C SER A 80 10.21 5.81 -3.75
N HIS A 81 10.06 5.26 -4.96
CA HIS A 81 10.33 5.96 -6.22
C HIS A 81 9.29 7.04 -6.58
N PHE A 82 8.17 7.08 -5.86
CA PHE A 82 7.03 7.99 -6.09
C PHE A 82 6.84 8.96 -4.91
N SER A 83 7.75 8.94 -3.94
CA SER A 83 7.77 9.88 -2.82
C SER A 83 8.26 11.27 -3.29
N PRO A 84 7.74 12.39 -2.74
CA PRO A 84 6.77 12.46 -1.64
C PRO A 84 5.31 12.33 -2.06
N GLU A 85 5.01 12.56 -3.33
CA GLU A 85 3.65 12.64 -3.85
C GLU A 85 3.56 12.03 -5.26
N CYS A 86 2.45 11.36 -5.54
CA CYS A 86 2.09 10.92 -6.87
C CYS A 86 0.57 10.89 -7.05
N MET A 87 0.04 11.46 -8.14
CA MET A 87 -1.39 11.56 -8.45
C MET A 87 -2.22 12.17 -7.30
N GLY A 88 -1.66 13.16 -6.61
CA GLY A 88 -2.28 13.82 -5.46
C GLY A 88 -2.31 12.98 -4.18
N ILE A 89 -1.63 11.83 -4.13
CA ILE A 89 -1.56 10.95 -2.96
C ILE A 89 -0.29 11.25 -2.16
N ASP A 90 -0.43 11.34 -0.84
CA ASP A 90 0.68 11.52 0.10
C ASP A 90 1.46 10.21 0.29
N VAL A 91 2.40 9.98 -0.62
CA VAL A 91 3.24 8.77 -0.64
C VAL A 91 4.20 8.78 0.55
N ALA A 92 4.70 9.94 0.95
CA ALA A 92 5.56 10.07 2.13
C ALA A 92 4.84 9.59 3.41
N HIS A 93 3.59 10.02 3.63
CA HIS A 93 2.78 9.56 4.75
C HIS A 93 2.49 8.06 4.66
N LEU A 94 2.16 7.55 3.47
CA LEU A 94 1.92 6.12 3.28
C LEU A 94 3.16 5.30 3.63
N LEU A 95 4.34 5.70 3.17
CA LEU A 95 5.62 5.05 3.51
C LEU A 95 5.90 5.08 5.01
N GLN A 96 5.66 6.22 5.68
CA GLN A 96 5.85 6.34 7.12
C GLN A 96 4.91 5.41 7.90
N SER A 97 3.63 5.37 7.52
CA SER A 97 2.64 4.49 8.17
C SER A 97 2.91 3.01 7.91
N ALA A 98 3.33 2.64 6.70
CA ALA A 98 3.78 1.29 6.36
C ALA A 98 5.05 0.88 7.12
N GLY A 99 5.97 1.83 7.38
CA GLY A 99 7.13 1.61 8.24
C GLY A 99 6.75 1.22 9.67
N ARG A 100 5.85 1.99 10.30
CA ARG A 100 5.32 1.65 11.63
C ARG A 100 4.59 0.29 11.64
N PHE A 101 3.80 0.02 10.61
CA PHE A 101 3.15 -1.29 10.45
C PHE A 101 4.16 -2.43 10.42
N ARG A 102 5.25 -2.27 9.65
CA ARG A 102 6.32 -3.27 9.55
C ARG A 102 7.05 -3.48 10.88
N GLU A 103 7.27 -2.42 11.65
CA GLU A 103 7.86 -2.50 13.00
C GLU A 103 6.96 -3.32 13.94
N GLU A 104 5.66 -3.02 14.00
CA GLU A 104 4.72 -3.81 14.82
C GLU A 104 4.63 -5.27 14.37
N LEU A 105 4.75 -5.57 13.07
CA LEU A 105 4.81 -6.96 12.59
C LEU A 105 6.04 -7.71 13.12
N ASN A 106 7.19 -7.05 13.26
CA ASN A 106 8.40 -7.65 13.82
C ASN A 106 8.27 -7.87 15.33
N GLU A 107 7.64 -6.93 16.04
CA GLU A 107 7.35 -7.08 17.46
C GLU A 107 6.39 -8.24 17.70
N LEU A 108 5.30 -8.34 16.92
CA LEU A 108 4.32 -9.41 17.01
C LEU A 108 4.92 -10.80 16.73
N ALA A 109 5.91 -10.87 15.85
CA ALA A 109 6.65 -12.12 15.60
C ALA A 109 7.45 -12.58 16.83
N SER A 110 7.80 -11.65 17.72
CA SER A 110 8.57 -11.90 18.95
C SER A 110 7.66 -12.09 20.18
N ASP A 111 6.52 -11.40 20.20
CA ASP A 111 5.50 -11.48 21.25
C ASP A 111 4.09 -11.56 20.61
N PRO A 112 3.54 -12.78 20.46
CA PRO A 112 2.21 -12.99 19.90
C PRO A 112 1.05 -12.39 20.72
N GLY A 113 1.29 -11.92 21.94
CA GLY A 113 0.27 -11.27 22.78
C GLY A 113 -0.05 -9.83 22.37
N LEU A 114 0.74 -9.25 21.47
CA LEU A 114 0.54 -7.89 20.97
C LEU A 114 -0.61 -7.82 19.94
N SER A 115 -1.14 -6.61 19.76
CA SER A 115 -2.17 -6.32 18.77
C SER A 115 -1.66 -5.28 17.78
N LEU A 116 -1.92 -5.51 16.50
CA LEU A 116 -1.62 -4.56 15.43
C LEU A 116 -2.51 -3.32 15.55
N ARG A 117 -1.89 -2.14 15.58
CA ARG A 117 -2.54 -0.83 15.71
C ARG A 117 -2.16 0.10 14.56
N ALA A 118 -0.94 -0.02 14.03
CA ALA A 118 -0.42 0.81 12.96
C ALA A 118 -0.93 0.36 11.57
N ILE A 119 -2.24 0.28 11.37
CA ILE A 119 -2.79 -0.02 10.04
C ILE A 119 -2.54 1.18 9.11
N PRO A 120 -1.84 1.01 7.97
CA PRO A 120 -1.60 2.11 7.04
C PRO A 120 -2.91 2.70 6.51
N VAL A 121 -2.90 4.00 6.22
CA VAL A 121 -4.03 4.74 5.64
C VAL A 121 -3.48 5.66 4.54
N ILE A 122 -4.15 5.64 3.39
CA ILE A 122 -3.78 6.47 2.25
C ILE A 122 -4.48 7.83 2.38
N ARG A 123 -3.70 8.90 2.20
CA ARG A 123 -4.18 10.29 2.26
C ARG A 123 -3.93 10.97 0.92
N PHE A 124 -4.75 11.96 0.62
CA PHE A 124 -4.53 12.88 -0.48
C PHE A 124 -3.84 14.14 0.05
N ILE A 125 -3.01 14.77 -0.78
CA ILE A 125 -2.45 16.09 -0.52
C ILE A 125 -3.57 17.13 -0.66
N GLU A 126 -3.69 18.03 0.32
CA GLU A 126 -4.68 19.13 0.35
C GLU A 126 -4.33 20.27 -0.60
#